data_AF-A0A4R0KNE9-F1
#
_entry.id   AF-A0A4R0KNE9-F1
#
_cell.length_a   1.000
_cell.length_b   1.000
_cell.length_c   1.000
_cell.angle_alpha   90.00
_cell.angle_beta   90.00
_cell.angle_gamma   90.00
#
_symmetry.space_group_name_H-M   'P 1'
#
loop_
_entity.id
_entity.type
_entity.pdbx_description
1 polymer ?
#
loop_
_entity_poly.entity_id
_entity_poly.type
_entity_poly.pdbx_seq_one_letter_code
_entity_poly.pdbx_strand_id
1 'polypeptide(L)' 'MNLSSEGHWKPDLITALCRQLYALAKREEQAAADEAARTPYWASLPASVEAHRSAARMLRADADRLELETRPWGVPI' A
#
# COMPACT_ATOMS: atom_id res chain seq x y z
N MET A 1 -0.02 -25.30 22.71
CA MET A 1 -1.25 -24.50 22.86
C MET A 1 -1.45 -23.74 21.55
N ASN A 2 -2.42 -24.17 20.74
CA ASN A 2 -2.71 -23.61 19.43
C ASN A 2 -3.36 -22.23 19.56
N LEU A 3 -2.68 -21.18 19.07
CA LEU A 3 -3.27 -19.87 18.83
C LEU A 3 -3.82 -19.82 17.40
N SER A 4 -4.62 -20.82 17.03
CA SER A 4 -5.50 -20.72 15.85
C SER A 4 -6.72 -19.90 16.25
N SER A 5 -6.51 -18.61 16.49
CA SER A 5 -7.62 -17.67 16.49
C SER A 5 -7.94 -17.43 15.02
N GLU A 6 -8.80 -18.28 14.46
CA GLU A 6 -9.41 -18.10 13.15
C GLU A 6 -10.28 -16.83 13.19
N GLY A 7 -9.63 -15.67 13.11
CA GLY A 7 -10.30 -14.44 12.77
C GLY A 7 -10.69 -14.54 11.31
N HIS A 8 -11.85 -15.10 11.02
CA HIS A 8 -12.49 -14.94 9.71
C HIS A 8 -12.93 -13.48 9.62
N TRP A 9 -11.99 -12.59 9.24
CA TRP A 9 -12.28 -11.19 8.97
C TRP A 9 -13.37 -11.16 7.91
N LYS A 10 -14.41 -10.34 8.13
CA LYS A 10 -15.50 -10.23 7.15
C LYS A 10 -14.89 -9.78 5.81
N PRO A 11 -15.19 -10.45 4.68
CA PRO A 11 -14.58 -10.12 3.39
C PRO A 11 -14.80 -8.65 2.99
N ASP A 12 -15.91 -8.05 3.42
CA ASP A 12 -16.17 -6.62 3.25
C ASP A 12 -15.19 -5.71 4.00
N LEU A 13 -14.77 -6.12 5.20
CA LEU A 13 -13.79 -5.39 6.01
C LEU A 13 -12.41 -5.45 5.37
N ILE A 14 -12.01 -6.61 4.87
CA ILE A 14 -10.74 -6.76 4.15
C ILE A 14 -10.78 -5.93 2.87
N THR A 15 -11.87 -5.98 2.11
CA THR A 15 -12.05 -5.14 0.91
C THR A 15 -11.95 -3.65 1.24
N ALA A 16 -12.56 -3.20 2.34
CA ALA A 16 -12.47 -1.82 2.80
C ALA A 16 -11.03 -1.45 3.21
N LEU A 17 -10.31 -2.35 3.88
CA LEU A 17 -8.92 -2.15 4.26
C LEU A 17 -8.00 -2.08 3.03
N CYS A 18 -8.13 -3.01 2.08
CA CYS A 18 -7.34 -3.00 0.84
C CYS A 18 -7.57 -1.71 0.06
N ARG A 19 -8.83 -1.25 -0.07
CA ARG A 19 -9.15 0.06 -0.66
C ARG A 19 -8.44 1.21 0.05
N GLN A 20 -8.42 1.19 1.39
CA GLN A 20 -7.75 2.22 2.17
C GLN A 20 -6.22 2.16 2.00
N LEU A 21 -5.63 0.97 1.95
CA LEU A 21 -4.20 0.77 1.70
C LEU A 21 -3.80 1.28 0.31
N TYR A 22 -4.57 0.96 -0.73
CA TYR A 22 -4.36 1.51 -2.08
C TYR A 22 -4.51 3.03 -2.12
N ALA A 23 -5.51 3.58 -1.41
CA ALA A 23 -5.70 5.02 -1.31
C ALA A 23 -4.52 5.72 -0.61
N LEU A 24 -3.99 5.13 0.47
CA LEU A 24 -2.79 5.62 1.14
C LEU A 24 -1.56 5.51 0.24
N ALA A 25 -1.35 4.38 -0.44
CA ALA A 25 -0.25 4.20 -1.39
C ALA A 25 -0.27 5.26 -2.49
N LYS A 26 -1.46 5.59 -3.02
CA LYS A 26 -1.62 6.67 -4.00
C LYS A 26 -1.24 8.05 -3.44
N ARG A 27 -1.58 8.33 -2.18
CA ARG A 27 -1.22 9.59 -1.52
C ARG A 27 0.29 9.71 -1.31
N GLU A 28 0.95 8.62 -0.89
CA GLU A 28 2.41 8.57 -0.76
C GLU A 28 3.11 8.80 -2.11
N GLU A 29 2.62 8.16 -3.18
CA GLU A 29 3.16 8.38 -4.53
C GLU A 29 2.99 9.83 -4.98
N GLN A 30 1.85 10.46 -4.68
CA GLN A 30 1.62 11.87 -4.99
C GLN A 30 2.55 12.78 -4.18
N ALA A 31 2.76 12.50 -2.90
CA ALA A 31 3.70 13.25 -2.06
C ALA A 31 5.13 13.18 -2.62
N ALA A 32 5.57 11.99 -3.04
CA ALA A 32 6.86 11.79 -3.71
C ALA A 32 6.96 12.61 -5.02
N ALA A 33 5.89 12.60 -5.84
CA ALA A 33 5.85 13.34 -7.10
C ALA A 33 5.89 14.85 -6.87
N ASP A 34 5.12 15.36 -5.90
CA ASP A 34 5.07 16.78 -5.55
C ASP A 34 6.43 17.27 -5.00
N GLU A 35 7.09 16.46 -4.17
CA GLU A 35 8.40 16.79 -3.63
C GLU A 35 9.49 16.73 -4.70
N ALA A 36 9.47 15.72 -5.57
CA ALA A 36 10.38 15.64 -6.71
C ALA A 36 10.18 16.81 -7.67
N ALA A 37 8.94 17.23 -7.93
CA ALA A 37 8.62 18.37 -8.79
C ALA A 37 9.08 19.72 -8.21
N ARG A 38 9.11 19.85 -6.88
CA ARG A 38 9.68 21.03 -6.19
C ARG A 38 11.22 21.02 -6.19
N THR A 39 11.84 19.88 -6.45
CA THR A 39 13.30 19.76 -6.48
C THR A 39 13.82 20.17 -7.86
N PRO A 40 14.72 21.17 -7.94
CA PRO A 40 15.34 21.54 -9.20
C PRO A 40 16.12 20.37 -9.81
N TYR A 41 16.15 20.26 -11.15
CA TYR A 41 16.77 19.12 -11.83
C TYR A 41 18.27 18.93 -11.55
N TRP A 42 18.96 20.00 -11.17
CA TRP A 42 20.40 19.99 -10.84
C TRP A 42 20.68 19.62 -9.37
N ALA A 43 19.64 19.54 -8.54
CA ALA A 43 19.77 19.19 -7.14
C ALA A 43 19.52 17.69 -6.95
N SER A 44 20.14 17.13 -5.90
CA SER A 44 19.81 15.76 -5.49
C SER A 44 18.38 15.71 -4.94
N LEU A 45 17.64 14.66 -5.29
CA LEU A 45 16.31 14.44 -4.73
C LEU A 45 16.37 14.27 -3.21
N PRO A 46 15.44 14.87 -2.45
CA PRO A 46 15.31 14.63 -1.03
C PRO A 46 15.14 13.13 -0.74
N ALA A 47 15.78 12.64 0.33
CA ALA A 47 15.68 11.23 0.73
C ALA A 47 14.23 10.80 1.06
N SER A 48 13.39 11.76 1.45
CA SER A 48 11.94 11.60 1.66
C SER A 48 11.20 11.12 0.41
N VAL A 49 11.63 11.51 -0.80
CA VAL A 49 11.01 11.04 -2.05
C VAL A 49 11.09 9.52 -2.17
N GLU A 50 12.26 8.94 -1.87
CA GLU A 50 12.44 7.49 -1.89
C GLU A 50 11.69 6.82 -0.73
N ALA A 51 11.64 7.47 0.44
CA ALA A 51 10.86 6.98 1.58
C ALA A 51 9.35 6.89 1.24
N HIS A 52 8.78 7.92 0.60
CA HIS A 52 7.40 7.95 0.13
C HIS A 52 7.13 6.84 -0.90
N ARG A 53 8.03 6.68 -1.90
CA ARG A 53 7.91 5.59 -2.90
C ARG A 53 8.03 4.20 -2.27
N SER A 54 8.90 4.03 -1.27
CA SER A 54 9.03 2.79 -0.52
C SER A 54 7.75 2.48 0.25
N ALA A 55 7.21 3.46 0.98
CA ALA A 55 5.95 3.33 1.70
C ALA A 55 4.79 2.96 0.78
N ALA A 56 4.66 3.62 -0.38
CA ALA A 56 3.65 3.29 -1.39
C ALA A 56 3.75 1.83 -1.88
N ARG A 57 4.98 1.33 -2.13
CA ARG A 57 5.21 -0.06 -2.52
C ARG A 57 4.82 -1.04 -1.42
N MET A 58 5.20 -0.77 -0.17
CA MET A 58 4.85 -1.63 0.97
C MET A 58 3.34 -1.70 1.19
N LEU A 59 2.64 -0.56 1.11
CA LEU A 59 1.19 -0.50 1.26
C LEU A 59 0.45 -1.29 0.18
N ARG A 60 0.93 -1.25 -1.08
CA ARG A 60 0.37 -2.07 -2.17
C ARG A 60 0.63 -3.56 -1.93
N ALA A 61 1.86 -3.92 -1.55
CA ALA A 61 2.21 -5.31 -1.27
C ALA A 61 1.39 -5.90 -0.10
N ASP A 62 1.12 -5.11 0.93
CA ASP A 62 0.26 -5.52 2.04
C ASP A 62 -1.20 -5.72 1.60
N ALA A 63 -1.72 -4.85 0.73
CA ALA A 63 -3.06 -5.00 0.15
C ALA A 63 -3.15 -6.26 -0.72
N ASP A 64 -2.18 -6.47 -1.61
CA ASP A 64 -2.09 -7.65 -2.49
C ASP A 64 -2.06 -8.95 -1.67
N ARG A 65 -1.26 -8.96 -0.59
CA ARG A 65 -1.19 -10.11 0.33
C ARG A 65 -2.53 -10.39 0.99
N LEU A 66 -3.21 -9.37 1.50
CA LEU A 66 -4.53 -9.51 2.14
C LEU A 66 -5.59 -10.00 1.16
N GLU A 67 -5.56 -9.52 -0.09
CA GLU A 67 -6.47 -9.99 -1.14
C GLU A 67 -6.21 -11.46 -1.50
N LEU A 68 -4.94 -11.88 -1.61
CA LEU A 68 -4.56 -13.26 -1.90
C LEU A 68 -4.99 -14.22 -0.77
N GLU A 69 -4.74 -13.85 0.49
CA GLU A 69 -5.13 -14.63 1.67
C GLU A 69 -6.65 -14.81 1.75
N THR A 70 -7.40 -13.78 1.35
CA THR A 70 -8.87 -13.79 1.42
C THR A 70 -9.50 -14.49 0.22
N ARG A 71 -8.83 -14.49 -0.94
CA ARG A 71 -9.38 -15.00 -2.19
C ARG A 71 -8.32 -15.78 -2.99
N PRO A 72 -8.22 -17.10 -2.79
CA PRO A 72 -7.15 -17.91 -3.40
C PRO A 72 -7.23 -18.08 -4.94
N TRP A 73 -8.27 -17.54 -5.61
CA TRP A 73 -8.55 -17.77 -7.03
C TRP A 73 -8.46 -16.52 -7.94
N GLY A 74 -7.84 -15.43 -7.47
CA GLY A 74 -7.17 -14.45 -8.36
C GLY A 74 -8.00 -13.66 -9.39
N VAL A 75 -9.21 -13.20 -9.05
CA VAL A 75 -9.98 -12.29 -9.92
C VAL A 75 -9.89 -10.85 -9.37
N PRO A 76 -9.23 -9.90 -10.09
CA PRO A 76 -9.16 -8.50 -9.69
C PRO A 76 -10.54 -7.80 -9.85
N ILE A 77 -10.76 -6.74 -9.06
CA ILE A 77 -11.99 -5.94 -9.03
C ILE A 77 -11.98 -4.88 -10.14
#